data_AF-A0A6N7Y733-F1
#
_entry.id   AF-A0A6N7Y733-F1
#
_cell.length_a   1.000
_cell.length_b   1.000
_cell.length_c   1.000
_cell.angle_alpha   90.00
_cell.angle_beta   90.00
_cell.angle_gamma   90.00
#
_symmetry.space_group_name_H-M   'P 1'
#
loop_
_entity.id
_entity.type
_entity.pdbx_description
1 polymer ?
#
loop_
_entity_poly.entity_id
_entity_poly.type
_entity_poly.pdbx_seq_one_letter_code
_entity_poly.pdbx_strand_id
1 'polypeptide(L)'
;MWENKFEKESLTFDDVLLLPAESDVLPKEVDLSVQLSEGIKLNIPVISAGMDTVTESKMAISMARQGGLGVIHKNMNIEDQADEVQKVKRSENGVISNPFFLTPEESVYEAEALMGKYRISGVPIVNNEEERTLVGILTNRDLRFIEDFSIKISDVMTKENLITAPVGTTLDEAEELLQQHKIEKLPLVKDGKLEGLITIKDIEKVLEFPNSAKDKLGRLLVGAAIGIAKDTDIRAEKLVEAGVDALVIDTAHGHSKGVLEQVKHIKEKFPQVTLVAGNVATAAGTKALYEAGADVVKVGIGPGSICTTRVVAGVGVPQITAVYDCATEARKQGKSIIADGGIKFSGDIIKALAAGGHAVMLGSLLAGTEESPGATEVFQGRQYKVYRGMGSLGAMESGSNDRYFQEDKAPKKFVPEGIEGRIAYKGPLQDTIYQLMGGVRSGMGYTGSRNLEALREEAQFTRMGPAGLAESHPHDVQITKESPNYSF
;
A
#
# COMPACT_ATOMS: atom_id res chain seq x y z
N MET A 1 -1.96 -30.20 -27.77
CA MET A 1 -2.98 -29.12 -27.67
C MET A 1 -4.37 -29.71 -27.43
N TRP A 2 -4.91 -30.58 -28.32
CA TRP A 2 -6.23 -31.19 -28.06
C TRP A 2 -6.20 -32.23 -26.93
N GLU A 3 -5.18 -33.08 -26.88
CA GLU A 3 -5.10 -34.20 -25.94
C GLU A 3 -4.90 -33.76 -24.47
N ASN A 4 -4.22 -32.62 -24.26
CA ASN A 4 -3.84 -32.14 -22.92
C ASN A 4 -4.91 -31.25 -22.25
N LYS A 5 -6.14 -31.21 -22.77
CA LYS A 5 -7.20 -30.28 -22.30
C LYS A 5 -7.53 -30.38 -20.81
N PHE A 6 -7.39 -31.57 -20.24
CA PHE A 6 -7.77 -31.88 -18.85
C PHE A 6 -6.63 -32.50 -18.04
N GLU A 7 -5.39 -32.45 -18.54
CA GLU A 7 -4.23 -33.03 -17.84
C GLU A 7 -3.84 -32.26 -16.57
N LYS A 8 -4.13 -30.95 -16.53
CA LYS A 8 -3.70 -30.09 -15.42
C LYS A 8 -4.67 -30.21 -14.23
N GLU A 9 -4.20 -30.83 -13.15
CA GLU A 9 -4.80 -30.69 -11.82
C GLU A 9 -4.40 -29.33 -11.21
N SER A 10 -5.24 -28.73 -10.38
CA SER A 10 -4.95 -27.44 -9.74
C SER A 10 -5.62 -27.35 -8.37
N LEU A 11 -4.96 -26.64 -7.46
CA LEU A 11 -5.28 -26.54 -6.03
C LEU A 11 -5.51 -25.09 -5.62
N THR A 12 -6.38 -24.89 -4.64
CA THR A 12 -6.59 -23.64 -3.93
C THR A 12 -6.24 -23.77 -2.45
N PHE A 13 -6.41 -22.70 -1.67
CA PHE A 13 -6.04 -22.64 -0.25
C PHE A 13 -6.68 -23.73 0.61
N ASP A 14 -7.94 -24.06 0.34
CA ASP A 14 -8.73 -25.04 1.09
C ASP A 14 -8.37 -26.50 0.72
N ASP A 15 -7.60 -26.73 -0.35
CA ASP A 15 -7.17 -28.08 -0.75
C ASP A 15 -5.85 -28.50 -0.08
N VAL A 16 -5.19 -27.59 0.66
CA VAL A 16 -3.83 -27.81 1.17
C VAL A 16 -3.64 -27.31 2.61
N LEU A 17 -2.72 -27.96 3.33
CA LEU A 17 -2.15 -27.52 4.61
C LEU A 17 -0.63 -27.46 4.49
N LEU A 18 0.01 -26.63 5.32
CA LEU A 18 1.46 -26.67 5.50
C LEU A 18 1.83 -27.81 6.43
N LEU A 19 2.87 -28.56 6.06
CA LEU A 19 3.45 -29.60 6.90
C LEU A 19 4.35 -28.96 7.97
N PRO A 20 4.15 -29.26 9.26
CA PRO A 20 5.09 -28.86 10.30
C PRO A 20 6.49 -29.45 10.04
N ALA A 21 7.53 -28.72 10.43
CA ALA A 21 8.92 -29.11 10.26
C ALA A 21 9.71 -28.91 11.57
N GLU A 22 10.96 -29.38 11.59
CA GLU A 22 11.89 -29.06 12.66
C GLU A 22 12.10 -27.53 12.74
N SER A 23 12.12 -26.97 13.95
CA SER A 23 12.18 -25.52 14.15
C SER A 23 13.06 -25.17 15.35
N ASP A 24 14.06 -24.33 15.10
CA ASP A 24 14.92 -23.70 16.10
C ASP A 24 14.58 -22.21 16.31
N VAL A 25 13.53 -21.70 15.66
CA VAL A 25 13.14 -20.29 15.65
C VAL A 25 11.76 -20.07 16.28
N LEU A 26 11.65 -19.08 17.16
CA LEU A 26 10.36 -18.72 17.75
C LEU A 26 9.59 -17.72 16.86
N PRO A 27 8.25 -17.72 16.87
CA PRO A 27 7.43 -16.78 16.08
C PRO A 27 7.80 -15.29 16.25
N LYS A 28 8.30 -14.88 17.41
CA LYS A 28 8.72 -13.49 17.68
C LYS A 28 10.05 -13.12 17.02
N GLU A 29 10.84 -14.11 16.59
CA GLU A 29 12.20 -13.96 16.05
C GLU A 29 12.21 -13.97 14.52
N VAL A 30 11.11 -14.39 13.87
CA VAL A 30 11.06 -14.49 12.41
C VAL A 30 11.06 -13.11 11.75
N ASP A 31 11.74 -13.00 10.61
CA ASP A 31 11.73 -11.81 9.78
C ASP A 31 10.63 -11.89 8.71
N LEU A 32 9.76 -10.87 8.68
CA LEU A 32 8.68 -10.71 7.69
C LEU A 32 9.05 -9.72 6.58
N SER A 33 10.24 -9.15 6.60
CA SER A 33 10.67 -8.20 5.59
C SER A 33 10.79 -8.86 4.21
N VAL A 34 10.48 -8.10 3.17
CA VAL A 34 10.58 -8.57 1.78
C VAL A 34 11.03 -7.44 0.87
N GLN A 35 12.01 -7.75 0.02
CA GLN A 35 12.41 -6.90 -1.09
C GLN A 35 11.60 -7.30 -2.33
N LEU A 36 10.70 -6.44 -2.80
CA LEU A 36 9.89 -6.72 -3.99
C LEU A 36 10.62 -6.34 -5.28
N SER A 37 11.30 -5.20 -5.27
CA SER A 37 12.14 -4.64 -6.34
C SER A 37 13.27 -3.84 -5.69
N GLU A 38 14.24 -3.31 -6.44
CA GLU A 38 15.29 -2.45 -5.85
C GLU A 38 14.71 -1.23 -5.10
N GLY A 39 13.60 -0.66 -5.58
CA GLY A 39 12.97 0.51 -4.99
C GLY A 39 11.97 0.23 -3.86
N ILE A 40 11.50 -1.03 -3.72
CA ILE A 40 10.41 -1.38 -2.80
C ILE A 40 10.87 -2.45 -1.80
N LYS A 41 11.11 -2.02 -0.57
CA LYS A 41 11.31 -2.88 0.60
C LYS A 41 10.13 -2.72 1.54
N LEU A 42 9.48 -3.84 1.89
CA LEU A 42 8.41 -3.89 2.88
C LEU A 42 8.92 -4.58 4.14
N ASN A 43 8.37 -4.21 5.30
CA ASN A 43 8.65 -4.87 6.58
C ASN A 43 7.59 -5.93 6.93
N ILE A 44 6.46 -5.94 6.21
CA ILE A 44 5.48 -7.03 6.19
C ILE A 44 5.07 -7.33 4.74
N PRO A 45 4.73 -8.59 4.40
CA PRO A 45 4.45 -8.99 3.02
C PRO A 45 2.99 -8.71 2.61
N VAL A 46 2.46 -7.53 2.94
CA VAL A 46 1.04 -7.18 2.74
C VAL A 46 0.89 -5.89 1.94
N ILE A 47 0.04 -5.94 0.92
CA ILE A 47 -0.33 -4.82 0.07
C ILE A 47 -1.85 -4.66 0.09
N SER A 48 -2.37 -3.44 0.27
CA SER A 48 -3.81 -3.19 0.11
C SER A 48 -4.17 -2.95 -1.35
N ALA A 49 -5.25 -3.59 -1.81
CA ALA A 49 -5.65 -3.56 -3.22
C ALA A 49 -6.08 -2.16 -3.69
N GLY A 50 -5.73 -1.83 -4.94
CA GLY A 50 -6.13 -0.58 -5.62
C GLY A 50 -7.60 -0.56 -6.05
N MET A 51 -8.49 -0.57 -5.07
CA MET A 51 -9.94 -0.58 -5.25
C MET A 51 -10.57 0.61 -4.52
N ASP A 52 -11.64 1.17 -5.10
CA ASP A 52 -12.37 2.34 -4.60
C ASP A 52 -13.11 2.14 -3.27
N THR A 53 -13.12 0.90 -2.77
CA THR A 53 -13.66 0.54 -1.46
C THR A 53 -12.59 0.02 -0.51
N VAL A 54 -11.31 0.07 -0.91
CA VAL A 54 -10.18 -0.46 -0.12
C VAL A 54 -9.12 0.61 0.14
N THR A 55 -8.58 1.26 -0.88
CA THR A 55 -7.36 2.06 -0.71
C THR A 55 -7.43 3.47 -1.32
N GLU A 56 -7.46 4.45 -0.43
CA GLU A 56 -7.09 5.85 -0.65
C GLU A 56 -5.94 6.23 0.32
N SER A 57 -5.56 7.51 0.43
CA SER A 57 -4.44 7.98 1.24
C SER A 57 -4.49 7.53 2.69
N LYS A 58 -5.67 7.52 3.34
CA LYS A 58 -5.79 7.05 4.74
C LYS A 58 -5.33 5.60 4.91
N MET A 59 -5.85 4.70 4.06
CA MET A 59 -5.43 3.29 4.03
C MET A 59 -3.95 3.17 3.67
N ALA A 60 -3.47 3.90 2.65
CA ALA A 60 -2.08 3.80 2.22
C ALA A 60 -1.09 4.28 3.29
N ILE A 61 -1.40 5.37 4.01
CA ILE A 61 -0.63 5.85 5.16
C ILE A 61 -0.60 4.78 6.26
N SER A 62 -1.77 4.23 6.63
CA SER A 62 -1.88 3.25 7.70
C SER A 62 -1.15 1.94 7.33
N MET A 63 -1.28 1.46 6.10
CA MET A 63 -0.55 0.30 5.57
C MET A 63 0.96 0.51 5.60
N ALA A 64 1.45 1.66 5.10
CA ALA A 64 2.87 1.96 5.09
C ALA A 64 3.45 2.06 6.51
N ARG A 65 2.71 2.63 7.46
CA ARG A 65 3.10 2.67 8.89
C ARG A 65 3.23 1.28 9.52
N GLN A 66 2.38 0.34 9.13
CA GLN A 66 2.48 -1.05 9.58
C GLN A 66 3.57 -1.85 8.82
N GLY A 67 4.24 -1.24 7.84
CA GLY A 67 5.33 -1.85 7.08
C GLY A 67 4.92 -2.49 5.75
N GLY A 68 3.66 -2.32 5.34
CA GLY A 68 3.16 -2.79 4.06
C GLY A 68 3.14 -1.70 3.00
N LEU A 69 2.32 -1.88 1.96
CA LEU A 69 2.13 -0.90 0.88
C LEU A 69 0.65 -0.69 0.60
N GLY A 70 0.22 0.55 0.40
CA GLY A 70 -1.10 0.84 -0.17
C GLY A 70 -1.01 1.20 -1.65
N VAL A 71 -1.91 0.64 -2.47
CA VAL A 71 -2.07 1.01 -3.88
C VAL A 71 -3.29 1.91 -4.04
N ILE A 72 -3.12 3.18 -4.38
CA ILE A 72 -4.23 4.10 -4.65
C ILE A 72 -4.96 3.66 -5.93
N HIS A 73 -6.29 3.52 -5.88
CA HIS A 73 -7.09 3.13 -7.04
C HIS A 73 -7.14 4.21 -8.14
N LYS A 74 -7.60 3.84 -9.33
CA LYS A 74 -7.72 4.76 -10.48
C LYS A 74 -9.14 5.21 -10.83
N ASN A 75 -10.17 4.76 -10.10
CA ASN A 75 -11.57 5.23 -10.22
C ASN A 75 -11.76 6.67 -9.69
N MET A 76 -10.94 7.59 -10.17
CA MET A 76 -10.96 9.03 -9.93
C MET A 76 -10.20 9.72 -11.07
N ASN A 77 -10.29 11.05 -11.18
CA ASN A 77 -9.51 11.76 -12.20
C ASN A 77 -7.99 11.67 -11.91
N ILE A 78 -7.17 12.16 -12.83
CA ILE A 78 -5.70 12.01 -12.74
C ILE A 78 -5.15 12.86 -11.60
N GLU A 79 -5.68 14.07 -11.46
CA GLU A 79 -5.27 15.07 -10.48
C GLU A 79 -5.57 14.61 -9.05
N ASP A 80 -6.78 14.11 -8.79
CA ASP A 80 -7.20 13.56 -7.50
C ASP A 80 -6.33 12.37 -7.10
N GLN A 81 -5.99 11.49 -8.05
CA GLN A 81 -5.13 10.34 -7.77
C GLN A 81 -3.70 10.78 -7.40
N ALA A 82 -3.17 11.77 -8.12
CA ALA A 82 -1.88 12.37 -7.79
C ALA A 82 -1.91 13.07 -6.43
N ASP A 83 -3.00 13.75 -6.08
CA ASP A 83 -3.19 14.38 -4.78
C ASP A 83 -3.25 13.34 -3.64
N GLU A 84 -3.92 12.20 -3.84
CA GLU A 84 -3.89 11.08 -2.89
C GLU A 84 -2.46 10.55 -2.67
N VAL A 85 -1.67 10.40 -3.73
CA VAL A 85 -0.25 10.04 -3.63
C VAL A 85 0.52 11.09 -2.83
N GLN A 86 0.37 12.38 -3.15
CA GLN A 86 1.04 13.47 -2.43
C GLN A 86 0.68 13.49 -0.95
N LYS A 87 -0.57 13.24 -0.58
CA LYS A 87 -1.00 13.13 0.83
C LYS A 87 -0.23 12.05 1.56
N VAL A 88 0.01 10.89 0.94
CA VAL A 88 0.82 9.82 1.53
C VAL A 88 2.28 10.23 1.65
N LYS A 89 2.89 10.74 0.57
CA LYS A 89 4.32 11.13 0.56
C LYS A 89 4.63 12.28 1.52
N ARG A 90 3.64 13.12 1.85
CA ARG A 90 3.77 14.23 2.82
C ARG A 90 3.34 13.87 4.24
N SER A 91 2.79 12.67 4.46
CA SER A 91 2.28 12.26 5.79
C SER A 91 3.40 12.16 6.81
N GLU A 92 4.58 11.70 6.37
CA GLU A 92 5.80 11.62 7.16
C GLU A 92 6.96 12.04 6.29
N ASN A 93 7.67 13.08 6.72
CA ASN A 93 8.95 13.46 6.17
C ASN A 93 9.91 13.41 7.33
N GLY A 94 10.84 12.45 7.35
CA GLY A 94 11.91 12.49 8.36
C GLY A 94 12.64 13.85 8.31
N VAL A 95 12.82 14.38 7.11
CA VAL A 95 13.28 15.75 6.86
C VAL A 95 12.40 16.38 5.79
N ILE A 96 11.78 17.53 6.07
CA ILE A 96 11.03 18.28 5.06
C ILE A 96 12.03 19.01 4.17
N SER A 97 12.33 18.45 3.00
CA SER A 97 13.16 19.09 1.96
C SER A 97 12.37 20.17 1.23
N ASN A 98 12.91 21.38 1.10
CA ASN A 98 12.23 22.58 0.56
C ASN A 98 10.95 22.95 1.35
N PRO A 99 11.10 23.35 2.63
CA PRO A 99 9.98 23.68 3.48
C PRO A 99 9.26 24.94 2.98
N PHE A 100 7.96 25.02 3.27
CA PHE A 100 7.21 26.28 3.12
C PHE A 100 7.84 27.35 4.01
N PHE A 101 7.88 28.58 3.53
CA PHE A 101 8.38 29.72 4.27
C PHE A 101 7.49 30.94 4.00
N LEU A 102 7.59 31.93 4.87
CA LEU A 102 7.03 33.27 4.68
C LEU A 102 8.11 34.31 4.94
N THR A 103 7.78 35.57 4.71
CA THR A 103 8.63 36.73 4.88
C THR A 103 8.13 37.60 6.05
N PRO A 104 8.99 38.46 6.64
CA PRO A 104 8.60 39.26 7.81
C PRO A 104 7.51 40.31 7.51
N GLU A 105 7.29 40.64 6.24
CA GLU A 105 6.33 41.65 5.77
C GLU A 105 4.93 41.09 5.54
N GLU A 106 4.81 39.76 5.40
CA GLU A 106 3.54 39.06 5.30
C GLU A 106 2.75 39.12 6.62
N SER A 107 1.46 38.86 6.52
CA SER A 107 0.51 38.96 7.62
C SER A 107 0.44 37.67 8.44
N VAL A 108 0.05 37.78 9.71
CA VAL A 108 -0.26 36.61 10.56
C VAL A 108 -1.39 35.77 9.95
N TYR A 109 -2.33 36.39 9.24
CA TYR A 109 -3.40 35.70 8.51
C TYR A 109 -2.86 34.71 7.47
N GLU A 110 -1.84 35.10 6.69
CA GLU A 110 -1.22 34.22 5.69
C GLU A 110 -0.52 33.02 6.35
N ALA A 111 0.14 33.26 7.49
CA ALA A 111 0.72 32.20 8.29
C ALA A 111 -0.34 31.22 8.83
N GLU A 112 -1.45 31.72 9.38
CA GLU A 112 -2.54 30.89 9.87
C GLU A 112 -3.17 30.07 8.73
N ALA A 113 -3.43 30.70 7.58
CA ALA A 113 -3.98 30.03 6.41
C ALA A 113 -3.06 28.91 5.91
N LEU A 114 -1.75 29.15 5.87
CA LEU A 114 -0.75 28.17 5.48
C LEU A 114 -0.67 27.01 6.49
N MET A 115 -0.65 27.33 7.79
CA MET A 115 -0.63 26.34 8.87
C MET A 115 -1.90 25.48 8.88
N GLY A 116 -3.07 26.07 8.66
CA GLY A 116 -4.35 25.36 8.56
C GLY A 116 -4.44 24.48 7.32
N LYS A 117 -4.01 25.00 6.16
CA LYS A 117 -4.00 24.27 4.87
C LYS A 117 -3.11 23.03 4.93
N TYR A 118 -1.90 23.15 5.47
CA TYR A 118 -0.92 22.06 5.50
C TYR A 118 -0.89 21.31 6.84
N ARG A 119 -1.71 21.70 7.82
CA ARG A 119 -1.75 21.14 9.18
C ARG A 119 -0.38 21.11 9.88
N ILE A 120 0.44 22.11 9.62
CA ILE A 120 1.75 22.29 10.25
C ILE A 120 1.66 23.24 11.44
N SER A 121 2.43 23.01 12.50
CA SER A 121 2.36 23.78 13.74
C SER A 121 3.34 24.97 13.80
N GLY A 122 3.96 25.31 12.67
CA GLY A 122 4.84 26.47 12.55
C GLY A 122 5.52 26.57 11.20
N VAL A 123 5.96 27.78 10.90
CA VAL A 123 6.43 28.24 9.60
C VAL A 123 7.76 28.97 9.77
N PRO A 124 8.85 28.51 9.13
CA PRO A 124 10.11 29.24 9.11
C PRO A 124 9.96 30.53 8.30
N ILE A 125 10.61 31.60 8.77
CA ILE A 125 10.54 32.94 8.17
C ILE A 125 11.89 33.27 7.55
N VAL A 126 11.89 33.62 6.26
CA VAL A 126 13.09 33.99 5.50
C VAL A 126 13.08 35.46 5.13
N ASN A 127 14.25 36.06 4.93
CA ASN A 127 14.34 37.50 4.64
C ASN A 127 13.59 37.94 3.38
N ASN A 128 13.64 37.14 2.32
CA ASN A 128 12.92 37.31 1.06
C ASN A 128 12.92 35.99 0.26
N GLU A 129 12.13 35.94 -0.82
CA GLU A 129 11.97 34.73 -1.65
C GLU A 129 13.23 34.32 -2.43
N GLU A 130 14.11 35.27 -2.75
CA GLU A 130 15.30 35.06 -3.58
C GLU A 130 16.49 34.53 -2.78
N GLU A 131 16.84 35.19 -1.67
CA GLU A 131 17.99 34.84 -0.83
C GLU A 131 17.68 33.70 0.13
N ARG A 132 16.45 33.63 0.64
CA ARG A 132 15.94 32.61 1.57
C ARG A 132 16.77 32.43 2.85
N THR A 133 17.39 33.51 3.32
CA THR A 133 18.13 33.49 4.59
C THR A 133 17.14 33.37 5.74
N LEU A 134 17.29 32.38 6.61
CA LEU A 134 16.40 32.18 7.75
C LEU A 134 16.58 33.33 8.76
N VAL A 135 15.50 34.05 9.04
CA VAL A 135 15.48 35.21 9.97
C VAL A 135 14.54 35.01 11.16
N GLY A 136 13.71 33.97 11.14
CA GLY A 136 12.80 33.69 12.24
C GLY A 136 12.05 32.38 12.09
N ILE A 137 11.23 32.07 13.09
CA ILE A 137 10.21 31.04 13.01
C ILE A 137 8.95 31.53 13.71
N LEU A 138 7.79 31.22 13.14
CA LEU A 138 6.49 31.50 13.73
C LEU A 138 5.79 30.18 14.04
N THR A 139 5.26 30.02 15.24
CA THR A 139 4.67 28.76 15.70
C THR A 139 3.25 28.95 16.25
N ASN A 140 2.50 27.85 16.38
CA ASN A 140 1.19 27.84 17.03
C ASN A 140 1.22 28.46 18.45
N ARG A 141 2.36 28.42 19.14
CA ARG A 141 2.50 29.00 20.48
C ARG A 141 2.50 30.53 20.42
N ASP A 142 3.10 31.10 19.38
CA ASP A 142 3.21 32.54 19.17
C ASP A 142 1.85 33.14 18.77
N LEU A 143 1.03 32.36 18.06
CA LEU A 143 -0.31 32.77 17.61
C LEU A 143 -1.40 32.73 18.70
N ARG A 144 -1.22 31.96 19.78
CA ARG A 144 -2.29 31.70 20.78
C ARG A 144 -2.89 32.92 21.44
N PHE A 145 -2.12 34.01 21.53
CA PHE A 145 -2.53 35.24 22.22
C PHE A 145 -2.68 36.42 21.28
N ILE A 146 -2.63 36.18 19.96
CA ILE A 146 -2.87 37.21 18.96
C ILE A 146 -4.37 37.24 18.67
N GLU A 147 -5.00 38.40 18.80
CA GLU A 147 -6.41 38.59 18.47
C GLU A 147 -6.60 39.22 17.08
N ASP A 148 -5.62 40.02 16.63
CA ASP A 148 -5.63 40.69 15.33
C ASP A 148 -4.61 40.03 14.39
N PHE A 149 -5.10 39.29 13.39
CA PHE A 149 -4.26 38.59 12.42
C PHE A 149 -3.83 39.47 11.23
N SER A 150 -4.21 40.75 11.21
CA SER A 150 -3.76 41.69 10.18
C SER A 150 -2.35 42.24 10.43
N ILE A 151 -1.79 42.03 11.63
CA ILE A 151 -0.42 42.44 11.98
C ILE A 151 0.63 41.66 11.19
N LYS A 152 1.84 42.23 11.11
CA LYS A 152 2.96 41.63 10.39
C LYS A 152 3.61 40.50 11.18
N ILE A 153 4.14 39.50 10.46
CA ILE A 153 4.88 38.39 11.05
C ILE A 153 6.10 38.87 11.84
N SER A 154 6.79 39.91 11.36
CA SER A 154 7.97 40.52 12.02
C SER A 154 7.72 40.97 13.47
N ASP A 155 6.48 41.32 13.81
CA ASP A 155 6.11 41.82 15.14
C ASP A 155 5.96 40.69 16.17
N VAL A 156 5.76 39.45 15.71
CA VAL A 156 5.38 38.32 16.57
C VAL A 156 6.25 37.07 16.41
N MET A 157 7.08 36.99 15.37
CA MET A 157 7.98 35.85 15.16
C MET A 157 9.09 35.76 16.20
N THR A 158 9.57 34.53 16.46
CA THR A 158 10.82 34.33 17.19
C THR A 158 11.99 34.67 16.27
N LYS A 159 12.84 35.62 16.70
CA LYS A 159 13.98 36.15 15.92
C LYS A 159 15.34 35.97 16.59
N GLU A 160 15.36 35.71 17.90
CA GLU A 160 16.58 35.54 18.69
C GLU A 160 16.74 34.08 19.12
N ASN A 161 18.00 33.63 19.24
CA ASN A 161 18.37 32.27 19.65
C ASN A 161 17.70 31.17 18.80
N LEU A 162 17.61 31.40 17.49
CA LEU A 162 17.14 30.39 16.55
C LEU A 162 18.09 29.19 16.59
N ILE A 163 17.58 28.09 17.15
CA ILE A 163 18.28 26.82 17.11
C ILE A 163 18.07 26.23 15.72
N THR A 164 19.17 26.00 15.02
CA THR A 164 19.19 25.43 13.67
C THR A 164 20.19 24.28 13.63
N ALA A 165 20.10 23.45 12.60
CA ALA A 165 21.05 22.37 12.36
C ALA A 165 21.52 22.37 10.90
N PRO A 166 22.70 21.82 10.59
CA PRO A 166 23.18 21.75 9.21
C PRO A 166 22.34 20.79 8.36
N VAL A 167 22.33 21.01 7.04
CA VAL A 167 21.76 20.03 6.10
C VAL A 167 22.49 18.69 6.24
N GLY A 168 21.73 17.61 6.33
CA GLY A 168 22.25 16.26 6.57
C GLY A 168 22.13 15.79 8.03
N THR A 169 21.65 16.65 8.94
CA THR A 169 21.30 16.25 10.31
C THR A 169 20.33 15.07 10.29
N THR A 170 20.68 14.02 11.02
CA THR A 170 19.87 12.80 11.12
C THR A 170 18.69 13.00 12.09
N LEU A 171 17.71 12.10 12.05
CA LEU A 171 16.58 12.14 13.00
C LEU A 171 17.05 11.96 14.44
N ASP A 172 18.04 11.11 14.68
CA ASP A 172 18.59 10.85 16.02
C ASP A 172 19.30 12.10 16.58
N GLU A 173 20.14 12.75 15.77
CA GLU A 173 20.77 14.03 16.15
C GLU A 173 19.74 15.14 16.35
N ALA A 174 18.69 15.16 15.51
CA ALA A 174 17.61 16.11 15.66
C ALA A 174 16.80 15.86 16.95
N GLU A 175 16.59 14.61 17.36
CA GLU A 175 15.95 14.27 18.63
C GLU A 175 16.73 14.85 19.81
N GLU A 176 18.05 14.65 19.84
CA GLU A 176 18.91 15.19 20.88
C GLU A 176 18.84 16.73 20.94
N LEU A 177 18.91 17.40 19.78
CA LEU A 177 18.82 18.86 19.70
C LEU A 177 17.46 19.40 20.14
N LEU A 178 16.37 18.79 19.69
CA LEU A 178 15.01 19.18 20.07
C LEU A 178 14.80 18.99 21.58
N GLN A 179 15.30 17.89 22.15
CA GLN A 179 15.22 17.60 23.58
C GLN A 179 16.07 18.56 24.42
N GLN A 180 17.34 18.77 24.03
CA GLN A 180 18.28 19.64 24.72
C GLN A 180 17.77 21.07 24.79
N HIS A 181 17.24 21.58 23.68
CA HIS A 181 16.77 22.96 23.56
C HIS A 181 15.28 23.13 23.90
N LYS A 182 14.55 22.04 24.17
CA LYS A 182 13.11 22.01 24.50
C LYS A 182 12.25 22.73 23.45
N ILE A 183 12.55 22.45 22.19
CA ILE A 183 11.87 23.00 21.02
C ILE A 183 11.19 21.87 20.23
N GLU A 184 10.18 22.22 19.43
CA GLU A 184 9.41 21.24 18.64
C GLU A 184 9.80 21.20 17.16
N LYS A 185 10.65 22.14 16.72
CA LYS A 185 10.99 22.38 15.32
C LYS A 185 12.45 22.76 15.20
N LEU A 186 13.11 22.16 14.21
CA LEU A 186 14.53 22.35 13.94
C LEU A 186 14.70 22.71 12.46
N PRO A 187 14.80 24.00 12.11
CA PRO A 187 15.15 24.42 10.76
C PRO A 187 16.55 23.93 10.37
N LEU A 188 16.66 23.38 9.17
CA LEU A 188 17.94 22.98 8.58
C LEU A 188 18.43 24.07 7.65
N VAL A 189 19.68 24.49 7.86
CA VAL A 189 20.28 25.60 7.12
C VAL A 189 21.59 25.21 6.45
N LYS A 190 21.86 25.82 5.29
CA LYS A 190 23.15 25.80 4.62
C LYS A 190 23.55 27.23 4.29
N ASP A 191 24.70 27.68 4.77
CA ASP A 191 25.17 29.07 4.61
C ASP A 191 24.12 30.12 5.05
N GLY A 192 23.35 29.82 6.10
CA GLY A 192 22.27 30.66 6.62
C GLY A 192 20.94 30.57 5.84
N LYS A 193 20.92 29.89 4.70
CA LYS A 193 19.71 29.68 3.89
C LYS A 193 18.91 28.50 4.39
N LEU A 194 17.59 28.64 4.39
CA LEU A 194 16.66 27.57 4.76
C LEU A 194 16.59 26.50 3.67
N GLU A 195 16.97 25.28 4.01
CA GLU A 195 16.98 24.13 3.10
C GLU A 195 16.03 23.01 3.57
N GLY A 196 15.76 22.94 4.88
CA GLY A 196 14.92 21.89 5.45
C GLY A 196 14.25 22.26 6.77
N LEU A 197 13.35 21.38 7.23
CA LEU A 197 12.72 21.46 8.55
C LEU A 197 12.49 20.07 9.12
N ILE A 198 12.86 19.84 10.37
CA ILE A 198 12.53 18.64 11.15
C ILE A 198 11.56 19.03 12.27
N THR A 199 10.55 18.20 12.55
CA THR A 199 9.60 18.44 13.64
C THR A 199 9.56 17.29 14.64
N ILE A 200 9.21 17.58 15.90
CA ILE A 200 9.05 16.54 16.93
C ILE A 200 8.00 15.49 16.54
N LYS A 201 6.96 15.89 15.78
CA LYS A 201 5.96 14.96 15.26
C LYS A 201 6.55 13.91 14.33
N ASP A 202 7.60 14.26 13.58
CA ASP A 202 8.25 13.31 12.68
C ASP A 202 9.03 12.24 13.46
N ILE A 203 9.61 12.63 14.60
CA ILE A 203 10.31 11.72 15.54
C ILE A 203 9.31 10.84 16.29
N GLU A 204 8.25 11.43 16.86
CA GLU A 204 7.20 10.69 17.56
C GLU A 204 6.59 9.59 16.68
N LYS A 205 6.35 9.86 15.40
CA LYS A 205 5.84 8.87 14.45
C LYS A 205 6.82 7.73 14.17
N VAL A 206 8.13 8.00 14.15
CA VAL A 206 9.14 6.95 13.99
C VAL A 206 9.15 6.01 15.19
N LEU A 207 8.97 6.55 16.40
CA LEU A 207 8.82 5.77 17.63
C LEU A 207 7.48 5.01 17.70
N GLU A 208 6.39 5.63 17.22
CA GLU A 208 5.06 5.02 17.19
C GLU A 208 4.96 3.89 16.15
N PHE A 209 5.60 4.06 14.99
CA PHE A 209 5.56 3.13 13.86
C PHE A 209 6.99 2.71 13.42
N PRO A 210 7.70 1.94 14.26
CA PRO A 210 9.10 1.56 14.00
C PRO A 210 9.25 0.63 12.79
N ASN A 211 8.17 -0.06 12.39
CA ASN A 211 8.16 -0.96 11.24
C ASN A 211 7.69 -0.28 9.95
N SER A 212 7.63 1.05 9.89
CA SER A 212 7.15 1.76 8.71
C SER A 212 7.94 1.43 7.43
N ALA A 213 7.24 1.21 6.33
CA ALA A 213 7.83 1.06 5.00
C ALA A 213 8.07 2.45 4.39
N LYS A 214 9.34 2.80 4.24
CA LYS A 214 9.80 4.14 3.83
C LYS A 214 10.75 4.07 2.64
N ASP A 215 10.74 5.13 1.82
CA ASP A 215 11.72 5.33 0.76
C ASP A 215 13.07 5.81 1.33
N LYS A 216 14.06 5.99 0.44
CA LYS A 216 15.42 6.46 0.81
C LYS A 216 15.44 7.86 1.46
N LEU A 217 14.36 8.63 1.34
CA LEU A 217 14.20 9.96 1.93
C LEU A 217 13.41 9.92 3.25
N GLY A 218 13.04 8.73 3.74
CA GLY A 218 12.27 8.55 4.97
C GLY A 218 10.77 8.82 4.83
N ARG A 219 10.25 8.93 3.59
CA ARG A 219 8.82 9.14 3.32
C ARG A 219 8.11 7.80 3.17
N LEU A 220 6.85 7.72 3.58
CA LEU A 220 6.07 6.50 3.44
C LEU A 220 5.99 6.03 1.98
N LEU A 221 6.09 4.70 1.77
CA LEU A 221 5.91 4.11 0.44
C LEU A 221 4.45 4.15 0.00
N VAL A 222 4.21 4.39 -1.29
CA VAL A 222 2.88 4.35 -1.90
C VAL A 222 2.93 3.83 -3.34
N GLY A 223 1.97 2.99 -3.70
CA GLY A 223 1.71 2.58 -5.07
C GLY A 223 0.48 3.26 -5.64
N ALA A 224 0.34 3.26 -6.96
CA ALA A 224 -0.86 3.73 -7.63
C ALA A 224 -1.23 2.84 -8.81
N ALA A 225 -2.52 2.52 -8.93
CA ALA A 225 -3.05 1.75 -10.04
C ALA A 225 -3.14 2.62 -11.31
N ILE A 226 -2.79 2.04 -12.45
CA ILE A 226 -2.98 2.61 -13.77
C ILE A 226 -3.62 1.58 -14.71
N GLY A 227 -4.31 2.06 -15.74
CA GLY A 227 -4.97 1.23 -16.74
C GLY A 227 -4.10 0.95 -17.95
N ILE A 228 -4.77 0.66 -19.07
CA ILE A 228 -4.17 0.57 -20.40
C ILE A 228 -4.86 1.50 -21.42
N ALA A 229 -5.67 2.45 -20.91
CA ALA A 229 -6.37 3.43 -21.72
C ALA A 229 -5.41 4.49 -22.28
N LYS A 230 -5.89 5.30 -23.24
CA LYS A 230 -5.08 6.32 -23.95
C LYS A 230 -4.47 7.38 -23.03
N ASP A 231 -5.11 7.67 -21.90
CA ASP A 231 -4.67 8.66 -20.91
C ASP A 231 -3.67 8.09 -19.88
N THR A 232 -3.34 6.79 -19.96
CA THR A 232 -2.44 6.10 -19.02
C THR A 232 -1.08 6.79 -18.92
N ASP A 233 -0.55 7.30 -20.02
CA ASP A 233 0.75 7.98 -20.04
C ASP A 233 0.74 9.29 -19.25
N ILE A 234 -0.33 10.08 -19.38
CA ILE A 234 -0.52 11.34 -18.65
C ILE A 234 -0.72 11.03 -17.17
N ARG A 235 -1.52 10.01 -16.86
CA ARG A 235 -1.75 9.55 -15.49
C ARG A 235 -0.44 9.11 -14.84
N ALA A 236 0.34 8.26 -15.51
CA ALA A 236 1.63 7.80 -15.02
C ALA A 236 2.58 8.99 -14.77
N GLU A 237 2.68 9.94 -15.70
CA GLU A 237 3.52 11.13 -15.55
C GLU A 237 3.16 11.94 -14.31
N LYS A 238 1.87 12.23 -14.10
CA LYS A 238 1.39 12.96 -12.91
C LYS A 238 1.65 12.22 -11.60
N LEU A 239 1.51 10.90 -11.59
CA LEU A 239 1.81 10.08 -10.41
C LEU A 239 3.31 10.04 -10.10
N VAL A 240 4.17 9.99 -11.13
CA VAL A 240 5.62 10.06 -10.97
C VAL A 240 6.05 11.43 -10.46
N GLU A 241 5.48 12.52 -11.00
CA GLU A 241 5.68 13.88 -10.47
C GLU A 241 5.24 14.00 -9.00
N ALA A 242 4.15 13.32 -8.61
CA ALA A 242 3.68 13.26 -7.22
C ALA A 242 4.58 12.42 -6.30
N GLY A 243 5.53 11.66 -6.85
CA GLY A 243 6.50 10.86 -6.10
C GLY A 243 6.02 9.46 -5.74
N VAL A 244 5.19 8.84 -6.58
CA VAL A 244 4.79 7.42 -6.43
C VAL A 244 6.00 6.49 -6.48
N ASP A 245 6.02 5.46 -5.62
CA ASP A 245 7.13 4.50 -5.56
C ASP A 245 6.91 3.29 -6.47
N ALA A 246 5.63 2.94 -6.73
CA ALA A 246 5.25 1.86 -7.63
C ALA A 246 4.02 2.20 -8.50
N LEU A 247 4.12 1.96 -9.80
CA LEU A 247 2.98 1.97 -10.72
C LEU A 247 2.46 0.55 -10.90
N VAL A 248 1.14 0.36 -10.81
CA VAL A 248 0.49 -0.95 -10.93
C VAL A 248 -0.41 -0.97 -12.16
N ILE A 249 0.05 -1.57 -13.25
CA ILE A 249 -0.81 -1.84 -14.42
C ILE A 249 -1.79 -2.94 -14.03
N ASP A 250 -3.06 -2.55 -13.84
CA ASP A 250 -4.12 -3.40 -13.31
C ASP A 250 -5.16 -3.72 -14.39
N THR A 251 -5.00 -4.88 -15.02
CA THR A 251 -5.89 -5.42 -16.06
C THR A 251 -6.44 -6.79 -15.66
N ALA A 252 -7.60 -7.18 -16.19
CA ALA A 252 -8.12 -8.54 -16.02
C ALA A 252 -7.27 -9.61 -16.75
N HIS A 253 -6.57 -9.23 -17.83
CA HIS A 253 -5.75 -10.15 -18.63
C HIS A 253 -4.37 -9.57 -18.99
N GLY A 254 -3.40 -9.77 -18.10
CA GLY A 254 -2.04 -9.25 -18.23
C GLY A 254 -1.23 -9.83 -19.39
N HIS A 255 -1.64 -10.96 -19.97
CA HIS A 255 -0.97 -11.59 -21.11
C HIS A 255 -1.54 -11.11 -22.46
N SER A 256 -2.30 -10.01 -22.47
CA SER A 256 -2.76 -9.34 -23.70
C SER A 256 -1.62 -8.55 -24.35
N LYS A 257 -1.56 -8.55 -25.69
CA LYS A 257 -0.55 -7.83 -26.45
C LYS A 257 -0.48 -6.33 -26.09
N GLY A 258 -1.63 -5.66 -25.98
CA GLY A 258 -1.66 -4.23 -25.63
C GLY A 258 -1.12 -3.95 -24.23
N VAL A 259 -1.27 -4.90 -23.30
CA VAL A 259 -0.70 -4.78 -21.94
C VAL A 259 0.81 -4.93 -21.99
N LEU A 260 1.33 -5.91 -22.74
CA LEU A 260 2.79 -6.09 -22.90
C LEU A 260 3.44 -4.85 -23.55
N GLU A 261 2.79 -4.27 -24.56
CA GLU A 261 3.24 -3.03 -25.21
C GLU A 261 3.23 -1.85 -24.22
N GLN A 262 2.17 -1.70 -23.43
CA GLN A 262 2.10 -0.64 -22.41
C GLN A 262 3.12 -0.82 -21.29
N VAL A 263 3.36 -2.06 -20.83
CA VAL A 263 4.39 -2.37 -19.81
C VAL A 263 5.76 -1.93 -20.31
N LYS A 264 6.11 -2.29 -21.55
CA LYS A 264 7.36 -1.89 -22.18
C LYS A 264 7.51 -0.38 -22.26
N HIS A 265 6.48 0.30 -22.77
CA HIS A 265 6.47 1.75 -22.94
C HIS A 265 6.61 2.50 -21.60
N ILE A 266 5.84 2.12 -20.58
CA ILE A 266 5.91 2.75 -19.26
C ILE A 266 7.27 2.51 -18.60
N LYS A 267 7.84 1.31 -18.72
CA LYS A 267 9.17 1.01 -18.16
C LYS A 267 10.28 1.79 -18.86
N GLU A 268 10.20 1.98 -20.17
CA GLU A 268 11.15 2.80 -20.94
C GLU A 268 11.05 4.29 -20.54
N LYS A 269 9.84 4.81 -20.32
CA LYS A 269 9.61 6.21 -19.94
C LYS A 269 10.00 6.50 -18.48
N PHE A 270 9.76 5.56 -17.56
CA PHE A 270 9.98 5.75 -16.12
C PHE A 270 10.80 4.59 -15.50
N PRO A 271 12.06 4.38 -15.94
CA PRO A 271 12.87 3.23 -15.53
C PRO A 271 13.13 3.19 -14.01
N GLN A 272 13.12 4.35 -13.36
CA GLN A 272 13.40 4.53 -11.93
C GLN A 272 12.24 4.12 -11.01
N VAL A 273 11.02 3.99 -11.53
CA VAL A 273 9.84 3.63 -10.74
C VAL A 273 9.60 2.14 -10.86
N THR A 274 9.20 1.50 -9.75
CA THR A 274 8.87 0.08 -9.77
C THR A 274 7.59 -0.14 -10.56
N LEU A 275 7.64 -0.97 -11.59
CA LEU A 275 6.49 -1.34 -12.39
C LEU A 275 5.98 -2.72 -11.97
N VAL A 276 4.78 -2.72 -11.38
CA VAL A 276 4.01 -3.94 -11.10
C VAL A 276 3.02 -4.15 -12.24
N ALA A 277 2.94 -5.35 -12.80
CA ALA A 277 1.99 -5.65 -13.88
C ALA A 277 1.21 -6.94 -13.63
N GLY A 278 -0.09 -6.92 -13.92
CA GLY A 278 -0.94 -8.09 -13.83
C GLY A 278 -2.39 -7.81 -14.25
N ASN A 279 -3.29 -8.77 -14.16
CA ASN A 279 -3.09 -10.09 -13.54
C ASN A 279 -2.74 -11.17 -14.56
N VAL A 280 -1.88 -12.10 -14.14
CA VAL A 280 -1.63 -13.37 -14.84
C VAL A 280 -1.93 -14.55 -13.92
N ALA A 281 -2.08 -15.74 -14.48
CA ALA A 281 -2.27 -16.99 -13.72
C ALA A 281 -1.47 -18.16 -14.31
N THR A 282 -0.46 -17.86 -15.13
CA THR A 282 0.35 -18.88 -15.84
C THR A 282 1.82 -18.46 -15.88
N ALA A 283 2.72 -19.44 -15.95
CA ALA A 283 4.15 -19.23 -16.18
C ALA A 283 4.41 -18.44 -17.48
N ALA A 284 3.69 -18.75 -18.56
CA ALA A 284 3.86 -18.06 -19.85
C ALA A 284 3.53 -16.56 -19.76
N GLY A 285 2.42 -16.20 -19.12
CA GLY A 285 2.06 -14.79 -18.92
C GLY A 285 3.04 -14.06 -18.00
N THR A 286 3.55 -14.77 -16.98
CA THR A 286 4.59 -14.24 -16.07
C THR A 286 5.87 -13.93 -16.82
N LYS A 287 6.36 -14.89 -17.62
CA LYS A 287 7.54 -14.71 -18.48
C LYS A 287 7.37 -13.50 -19.41
N ALA A 288 6.25 -13.42 -20.12
CA ALA A 288 5.98 -12.34 -21.07
C ALA A 288 5.99 -10.96 -20.41
N LEU A 289 5.40 -10.82 -19.20
CA LEU A 289 5.42 -9.54 -18.47
C LEU A 289 6.82 -9.14 -18.03
N TYR A 290 7.63 -10.08 -17.54
CA TYR A 290 9.01 -9.77 -17.17
C TYR A 290 9.89 -9.45 -18.38
N GLU A 291 9.72 -10.14 -19.51
CA GLU A 291 10.39 -9.83 -20.78
C GLU A 291 9.97 -8.46 -21.33
N ALA A 292 8.72 -8.05 -21.09
CA ALA A 292 8.23 -6.72 -21.43
C ALA A 292 8.80 -5.61 -20.52
N GLY A 293 9.36 -5.95 -19.36
CA GLY A 293 10.02 -4.99 -18.46
C GLY A 293 9.37 -4.80 -17.09
N ALA A 294 8.36 -5.58 -16.73
CA ALA A 294 7.81 -5.53 -15.36
C ALA A 294 8.90 -5.87 -14.33
N ASP A 295 8.92 -5.16 -13.21
CA ASP A 295 9.79 -5.45 -12.06
C ASP A 295 9.17 -6.53 -11.17
N VAL A 296 7.84 -6.47 -11.01
CA VAL A 296 7.04 -7.38 -10.18
C VAL A 296 5.80 -7.81 -10.95
N VAL A 297 5.42 -9.09 -10.85
CA VAL A 297 4.20 -9.61 -11.49
C VAL A 297 3.11 -9.88 -10.46
N LYS A 298 1.88 -9.43 -10.74
CA LYS A 298 0.69 -9.65 -9.93
C LYS A 298 -0.10 -10.86 -10.45
N VAL A 299 -0.37 -11.82 -9.55
CA VAL A 299 -0.87 -13.16 -9.88
C VAL A 299 -2.26 -13.40 -9.29
N GLY A 300 -3.21 -13.77 -10.15
CA GLY A 300 -4.54 -14.24 -9.75
C GLY A 300 -5.63 -13.83 -10.74
N ILE A 301 -6.34 -14.81 -11.31
CA ILE A 301 -7.49 -14.56 -12.19
C ILE A 301 -8.74 -15.21 -11.60
N GLY A 302 -9.68 -14.36 -11.20
CA GLY A 302 -10.95 -14.73 -10.57
C GLY A 302 -10.95 -15.30 -9.14
N PRO A 303 -9.88 -15.27 -8.31
CA PRO A 303 -9.95 -15.81 -6.95
C PRO A 303 -10.62 -14.85 -5.95
N GLY A 304 -10.80 -13.57 -6.31
CA GLY A 304 -11.32 -12.55 -5.40
C GLY A 304 -12.75 -12.85 -4.94
N SER A 305 -13.05 -12.56 -3.66
CA SER A 305 -14.35 -12.90 -3.02
C SER A 305 -15.58 -12.26 -3.68
N ILE A 306 -15.37 -11.25 -4.52
CA ILE A 306 -16.42 -10.49 -5.22
C ILE A 306 -16.24 -10.50 -6.74
N CYS A 307 -15.33 -11.35 -7.24
CA CYS A 307 -15.07 -11.49 -8.66
C CYS A 307 -15.88 -12.67 -9.23
N THR A 308 -16.53 -12.45 -10.36
CA THR A 308 -17.35 -13.47 -11.04
C THR A 308 -16.75 -13.89 -12.39
N THR A 309 -15.53 -13.47 -12.74
CA THR A 309 -14.82 -13.85 -13.99
C THR A 309 -14.87 -15.35 -14.26
N ARG A 310 -14.62 -16.20 -13.24
CA ARG A 310 -14.66 -17.66 -13.40
C ARG A 310 -16.06 -18.20 -13.73
N VAL A 311 -17.10 -17.53 -13.23
CA VAL A 311 -18.49 -17.94 -13.43
C VAL A 311 -19.01 -17.42 -14.77
N VAL A 312 -18.78 -16.14 -15.08
CA VAL A 312 -19.34 -15.46 -16.25
C VAL A 312 -18.53 -15.76 -17.52
N ALA A 313 -17.20 -15.73 -17.45
CA ALA A 313 -16.32 -15.97 -18.59
C ALA A 313 -15.78 -17.41 -18.66
N GLY A 314 -15.88 -18.18 -17.58
CA GLY A 314 -15.33 -19.55 -17.52
C GLY A 314 -13.80 -19.62 -17.48
N VAL A 315 -13.12 -18.52 -17.13
CA VAL A 315 -11.65 -18.39 -17.17
C VAL A 315 -11.08 -18.22 -15.76
N GLY A 316 -10.02 -18.97 -15.44
CA GLY A 316 -9.24 -18.81 -14.21
C GLY A 316 -8.38 -20.02 -13.90
N VAL A 317 -7.56 -19.91 -12.85
CA VAL A 317 -6.74 -21.00 -12.29
C VAL A 317 -6.84 -20.96 -10.76
N PRO A 318 -7.08 -22.08 -10.05
CA PRO A 318 -7.01 -22.14 -8.59
C PRO A 318 -5.73 -21.50 -8.03
N GLN A 319 -5.89 -20.71 -6.96
CA GLN A 319 -4.93 -19.65 -6.65
C GLN A 319 -3.56 -20.18 -6.17
N ILE A 320 -3.52 -21.28 -5.43
CA ILE A 320 -2.25 -21.87 -4.98
C ILE A 320 -1.44 -22.35 -6.19
N THR A 321 -2.08 -23.05 -7.14
CA THR A 321 -1.41 -23.46 -8.37
C THR A 321 -0.99 -22.27 -9.23
N ALA A 322 -1.84 -21.24 -9.35
CA ALA A 322 -1.48 -20.04 -10.10
C ALA A 322 -0.23 -19.37 -9.52
N VAL A 323 -0.17 -19.19 -8.19
CA VAL A 323 0.99 -18.62 -7.49
C VAL A 323 2.23 -19.49 -7.70
N TYR A 324 2.11 -20.80 -7.51
CA TYR A 324 3.23 -21.74 -7.66
C TYR A 324 3.80 -21.77 -9.08
N ASP A 325 2.94 -21.83 -10.10
CA ASP A 325 3.36 -21.84 -11.51
C ASP A 325 4.06 -20.53 -11.90
N CYS A 326 3.52 -19.38 -11.47
CA CYS A 326 4.10 -18.08 -11.75
C CYS A 326 5.40 -17.87 -10.98
N ALA A 327 5.47 -18.27 -9.71
CA ALA A 327 6.67 -18.21 -8.89
C ALA A 327 7.80 -19.07 -9.48
N THR A 328 7.47 -20.26 -10.00
CA THR A 328 8.43 -21.14 -10.66
C THR A 328 9.14 -20.45 -11.83
N GLU A 329 8.41 -19.63 -12.60
CA GLU A 329 9.01 -18.83 -13.67
C GLU A 329 9.76 -17.61 -13.14
N ALA A 330 9.19 -16.90 -12.16
CA ALA A 330 9.80 -15.72 -11.57
C ALA A 330 11.16 -16.02 -10.91
N ARG A 331 11.28 -17.18 -10.24
CA ARG A 331 12.52 -17.68 -9.62
C ARG A 331 13.66 -17.82 -10.63
N LYS A 332 13.39 -18.30 -11.85
CA LYS A 332 14.42 -18.41 -12.91
C LYS A 332 15.01 -17.05 -13.31
N GLN A 333 14.26 -15.98 -13.08
CA GLN A 333 14.64 -14.61 -13.42
C GLN A 333 15.08 -13.80 -12.20
N GLY A 334 15.06 -14.37 -10.99
CA GLY A 334 15.37 -13.66 -9.74
C GLY A 334 14.38 -12.53 -9.43
N LYS A 335 13.12 -12.66 -9.85
CA LYS A 335 12.09 -11.62 -9.68
C LYS A 335 10.97 -12.04 -8.73
N SER A 336 10.28 -11.04 -8.18
CA SER A 336 9.23 -11.20 -7.18
C SER A 336 7.83 -11.26 -7.80
N ILE A 337 6.92 -11.97 -7.13
CA ILE A 337 5.48 -11.99 -7.48
C ILE A 337 4.60 -11.59 -6.30
N ILE A 338 3.42 -11.04 -6.61
CA ILE A 338 2.37 -10.70 -5.64
C ILE A 338 1.19 -11.65 -5.85
N ALA A 339 0.74 -12.35 -4.80
CA ALA A 339 -0.48 -13.16 -4.83
C ALA A 339 -1.71 -12.29 -4.53
N ASP A 340 -2.62 -12.14 -5.50
CA ASP A 340 -3.77 -11.23 -5.44
C ASP A 340 -5.11 -11.99 -5.42
N GLY A 341 -5.82 -11.88 -4.29
CA GLY A 341 -7.18 -12.40 -4.10
C GLY A 341 -7.29 -13.85 -3.59
N GLY A 342 -8.48 -14.20 -3.10
CA GLY A 342 -8.83 -15.54 -2.59
C GLY A 342 -8.45 -15.82 -1.13
N ILE A 343 -7.80 -14.88 -0.46
CA ILE A 343 -7.34 -15.00 0.93
C ILE A 343 -8.49 -14.63 1.87
N LYS A 344 -8.90 -15.57 2.72
CA LYS A 344 -9.97 -15.39 3.72
C LYS A 344 -9.41 -15.26 5.13
N PHE A 345 -8.30 -15.95 5.42
CA PHE A 345 -7.69 -16.01 6.74
C PHE A 345 -6.18 -15.75 6.68
N SER A 346 -5.56 -15.51 7.84
CA SER A 346 -4.10 -15.40 7.96
C SER A 346 -3.37 -16.68 7.52
N GLY A 347 -4.01 -17.85 7.69
CA GLY A 347 -3.52 -19.13 7.16
C GLY A 347 -3.38 -19.14 5.63
N ASP A 348 -4.25 -18.44 4.91
CA ASP A 348 -4.17 -18.37 3.45
C ASP A 348 -3.02 -17.46 3.01
N ILE A 349 -2.68 -16.44 3.80
CA ILE A 349 -1.51 -15.58 3.57
C ILE A 349 -0.25 -16.43 3.60
N ILE A 350 -0.01 -17.20 4.68
CA ILE A 350 1.20 -18.00 4.77
C ILE A 350 1.26 -19.09 3.69
N LYS A 351 0.13 -19.70 3.33
CA LYS A 351 0.07 -20.65 2.20
C LYS A 351 0.44 -19.98 0.86
N ALA A 352 -0.05 -18.76 0.60
CA ALA A 352 0.31 -18.01 -0.60
C ALA A 352 1.82 -17.68 -0.64
N LEU A 353 2.38 -17.29 0.50
CA LEU A 353 3.81 -16.98 0.62
C LEU A 353 4.66 -18.23 0.43
N ALA A 354 4.35 -19.33 1.13
CA ALA A 354 5.04 -20.62 0.98
C ALA A 354 4.92 -21.21 -0.43
N ALA A 355 3.84 -20.92 -1.17
CA ALA A 355 3.70 -21.32 -2.57
C ALA A 355 4.58 -20.50 -3.54
N GLY A 356 5.34 -19.50 -3.05
CA GLY A 356 6.27 -18.69 -3.83
C GLY A 356 5.91 -17.20 -3.93
N GLY A 357 4.79 -16.78 -3.33
CA GLY A 357 4.43 -15.37 -3.20
C GLY A 357 5.47 -14.59 -2.39
N HIS A 358 5.90 -13.42 -2.88
CA HIS A 358 6.76 -12.52 -2.10
C HIS A 358 5.93 -11.61 -1.19
N ALA A 359 4.77 -11.17 -1.68
CA ALA A 359 3.76 -10.47 -0.92
C ALA A 359 2.36 -10.91 -1.33
N VAL A 360 1.37 -10.60 -0.49
CA VAL A 360 -0.05 -10.78 -0.80
C VAL A 360 -0.74 -9.44 -0.98
N MET A 361 -1.67 -9.37 -1.92
CA MET A 361 -2.57 -8.23 -2.09
C MET A 361 -3.96 -8.56 -1.54
N LEU A 362 -4.43 -7.75 -0.59
CA LEU A 362 -5.68 -7.99 0.15
C LEU A 362 -6.74 -6.93 -0.18
N GLY A 363 -7.96 -7.40 -0.43
CA GLY A 363 -9.16 -6.57 -0.61
C GLY A 363 -10.11 -6.70 0.57
N SER A 364 -10.95 -7.73 0.56
CA SER A 364 -12.04 -7.96 1.53
C SER A 364 -11.60 -7.93 2.99
N LEU A 365 -10.41 -8.46 3.30
CA LEU A 365 -9.88 -8.47 4.65
C LEU A 365 -9.66 -7.07 5.23
N LEU A 366 -9.38 -6.09 4.36
CA LEU A 366 -9.08 -4.69 4.72
C LEU A 366 -10.24 -3.73 4.44
N ALA A 367 -11.18 -4.10 3.57
CA ALA A 367 -12.32 -3.23 3.19
C ALA A 367 -13.21 -2.81 4.38
N GLY A 368 -13.26 -3.61 5.44
CA GLY A 368 -14.04 -3.32 6.65
C GLY A 368 -13.35 -2.41 7.68
N THR A 369 -12.08 -2.02 7.47
CA THR A 369 -11.36 -1.21 8.46
C THR A 369 -11.78 0.26 8.41
N GLU A 370 -11.47 1.01 9.46
CA GLU A 370 -11.80 2.43 9.56
C GLU A 370 -11.24 3.27 8.40
N GLU A 371 -10.00 2.99 8.00
CA GLU A 371 -9.25 3.77 7.01
C GLU A 371 -9.64 3.48 5.56
N SER A 372 -10.42 2.43 5.30
CA SER A 372 -10.91 2.15 3.96
C SER A 372 -11.90 3.25 3.49
N PRO A 373 -11.97 3.56 2.19
CA PRO A 373 -12.85 4.62 1.67
C PRO A 373 -14.32 4.22 1.58
N GLY A 374 -14.64 2.93 1.67
CA GLY A 374 -16.02 2.43 1.56
C GLY A 374 -16.95 3.09 2.58
N ALA A 375 -18.18 3.42 2.16
CA ALA A 375 -19.17 4.04 3.03
C ALA A 375 -19.57 3.10 4.19
N THR A 376 -19.72 3.64 5.40
CA THR A 376 -20.23 2.90 6.56
C THR A 376 -21.75 2.84 6.50
N GLU A 377 -22.30 1.63 6.66
CA GLU A 377 -23.73 1.36 6.69
C GLU A 377 -24.12 0.64 7.98
N VAL A 378 -25.36 0.86 8.45
CA VAL A 378 -25.93 0.11 9.57
C VAL A 378 -26.95 -0.89 9.05
N PHE A 379 -26.76 -2.17 9.36
CA PHE A 379 -27.69 -3.23 9.00
C PHE A 379 -27.93 -4.14 10.19
N GLN A 380 -29.20 -4.31 10.57
CA GLN A 380 -29.62 -5.11 11.74
C GLN A 380 -28.86 -4.73 13.03
N GLY A 381 -28.62 -3.43 13.23
CA GLY A 381 -27.94 -2.90 14.42
C GLY A 381 -26.42 -3.12 14.45
N ARG A 382 -25.82 -3.67 13.38
CA ARG A 382 -24.36 -3.82 13.23
C ARG A 382 -23.82 -2.88 12.16
N GLN A 383 -22.59 -2.43 12.33
CA GLN A 383 -21.89 -1.60 11.35
C GLN A 383 -21.21 -2.46 10.28
N TYR A 384 -21.34 -2.03 9.03
CA TYR A 384 -20.73 -2.62 7.85
C TYR A 384 -20.08 -1.51 7.02
N LYS A 385 -19.21 -1.89 6.09
CA LYS A 385 -18.71 -1.02 5.02
C LYS A 385 -19.05 -1.62 3.66
N VAL A 386 -19.39 -0.75 2.70
CA VAL A 386 -19.62 -1.14 1.31
C VAL A 386 -18.33 -1.67 0.69
N TYR A 387 -18.41 -2.81 0.00
CA TYR A 387 -17.28 -3.43 -0.69
C TYR A 387 -17.72 -3.92 -2.06
N ARG A 388 -17.05 -3.46 -3.13
CA ARG A 388 -17.44 -3.76 -4.52
C ARG A 388 -16.27 -4.15 -5.40
N GLY A 389 -16.55 -5.01 -6.37
CA GLY A 389 -15.54 -5.56 -7.27
C GLY A 389 -15.28 -4.56 -8.38
N MET A 390 -14.04 -4.46 -8.85
CA MET A 390 -13.76 -3.58 -10.00
C MET A 390 -14.56 -3.98 -11.25
N GLY A 391 -15.04 -5.23 -11.32
CA GLY A 391 -15.93 -5.70 -12.38
C GLY A 391 -17.42 -5.53 -12.08
N SER A 392 -17.82 -4.91 -10.96
CA SER A 392 -19.22 -4.61 -10.66
C SER A 392 -19.70 -3.47 -11.55
N LEU A 393 -21.02 -3.38 -11.76
CA LEU A 393 -21.61 -2.30 -12.55
C LEU A 393 -21.25 -0.91 -11.99
N GLY A 394 -21.39 -0.72 -10.66
CA GLY A 394 -21.10 0.56 -10.03
C GLY A 394 -19.63 0.97 -10.12
N ALA A 395 -18.69 0.01 -9.98
CA ALA A 395 -17.27 0.29 -10.15
C ALA A 395 -16.91 0.57 -11.62
N MET A 396 -17.48 -0.17 -12.57
CA MET A 396 -17.24 0.05 -14.00
C MET A 396 -17.77 1.41 -14.47
N GLU A 397 -18.95 1.82 -13.98
CA GLU A 397 -19.51 3.16 -14.18
C GLU A 397 -18.62 4.26 -13.60
N SER A 398 -17.84 3.94 -12.56
CA SER A 398 -16.89 4.86 -11.91
C SER A 398 -15.48 4.86 -12.53
N GLY A 399 -15.26 4.17 -13.67
CA GLY A 399 -14.01 4.27 -14.44
C GLY A 399 -13.12 3.03 -14.48
N SER A 400 -13.62 1.85 -14.08
CA SER A 400 -12.87 0.58 -14.19
C SER A 400 -13.25 -0.30 -15.38
N ASN A 401 -14.05 0.22 -16.31
CA ASN A 401 -14.50 -0.48 -17.51
C ASN A 401 -13.36 -0.90 -18.46
N ASP A 402 -12.26 -0.13 -18.55
CA ASP A 402 -11.09 -0.44 -19.37
C ASP A 402 -10.37 -1.72 -18.88
N ARG A 403 -10.37 -1.96 -17.56
CA ARG A 403 -9.80 -3.18 -16.95
C ARG A 403 -10.43 -4.47 -17.53
N TYR A 404 -11.68 -4.39 -17.96
CA TYR A 404 -12.47 -5.50 -18.52
C TYR A 404 -12.74 -5.35 -20.03
N PHE A 405 -12.02 -4.48 -20.72
CA PHE A 405 -12.13 -4.27 -22.17
C PHE A 405 -13.54 -3.82 -22.61
N GLN A 406 -14.20 -2.97 -21.81
CA GLN A 406 -15.56 -2.48 -22.08
C GLN A 406 -15.65 -0.96 -22.23
N GLU A 407 -14.55 -0.29 -22.54
CA GLU A 407 -14.48 1.17 -22.70
C GLU A 407 -15.41 1.72 -23.80
N ASP A 408 -15.62 0.98 -24.89
CA ASP A 408 -16.48 1.38 -26.01
C ASP A 408 -17.97 1.08 -25.79
N LYS A 409 -18.37 0.54 -24.63
CA LYS A 409 -19.75 0.17 -24.35
C LYS A 409 -20.46 1.23 -23.50
N ALA A 410 -21.73 1.47 -23.81
CA ALA A 410 -22.60 2.24 -22.93
C ALA A 410 -22.83 1.49 -21.60
N PRO A 411 -22.97 2.18 -20.45
CA PRO A 411 -23.12 1.54 -19.13
C PRO A 411 -24.19 0.44 -19.07
N LYS A 412 -25.35 0.68 -19.70
CA LYS A 412 -26.47 -0.28 -19.77
C LYS A 412 -26.15 -1.60 -20.49
N LYS A 413 -25.01 -1.70 -21.18
CA LYS A 413 -24.56 -2.88 -21.93
C LYS A 413 -23.30 -3.53 -21.36
N PHE A 414 -22.85 -3.09 -20.18
CA PHE A 414 -21.74 -3.75 -19.50
C PHE A 414 -22.10 -5.20 -19.13
N VAL A 415 -21.12 -6.08 -19.28
CA VAL A 415 -21.19 -7.47 -18.82
C VAL A 415 -20.31 -7.55 -17.56
N PRO A 416 -20.87 -7.44 -16.35
CA PRO A 416 -20.07 -7.33 -15.14
C PRO A 416 -19.38 -8.65 -14.79
N GLU A 417 -18.12 -8.54 -14.36
CA GLU A 417 -17.29 -9.64 -13.84
C GLU A 417 -17.03 -9.50 -12.33
N GLY A 418 -17.90 -8.77 -11.64
CA GLY A 418 -17.90 -8.63 -10.19
C GLY A 418 -19.26 -8.26 -9.63
N ILE A 419 -19.35 -8.31 -8.31
CA ILE A 419 -20.56 -7.98 -7.53
C ILE A 419 -20.27 -6.89 -6.49
N GLU A 420 -21.32 -6.40 -5.86
CA GLU A 420 -21.25 -5.49 -4.72
C GLU A 420 -21.82 -6.18 -3.48
N GLY A 421 -21.21 -5.91 -2.33
CA GLY A 421 -21.59 -6.48 -1.06
C GLY A 421 -21.22 -5.57 0.09
N ARG A 422 -21.32 -6.12 1.30
CA ARG A 422 -20.98 -5.43 2.55
C ARG A 422 -20.05 -6.31 3.38
N ILE A 423 -19.07 -5.69 4.02
CA ILE A 423 -18.13 -6.34 4.95
C ILE A 423 -18.36 -5.77 6.34
N ALA A 424 -18.33 -6.60 7.38
CA ALA A 424 -18.47 -6.12 8.75
C ALA A 424 -17.38 -5.08 9.09
N TYR A 425 -17.74 -4.05 9.85
CA TYR A 425 -16.76 -3.08 10.34
C TYR A 425 -15.77 -3.77 11.30
N LYS A 426 -14.47 -3.53 11.09
CA LYS A 426 -13.37 -4.23 11.78
C LYS A 426 -12.58 -3.37 12.76
N GLY A 427 -12.92 -2.09 12.91
CA GLY A 427 -12.10 -1.16 13.67
C GLY A 427 -10.86 -0.67 12.89
N PRO A 428 -9.82 -0.18 13.60
CA PRO A 428 -8.59 0.31 12.99
C PRO A 428 -7.83 -0.79 12.21
N LEU A 429 -7.15 -0.41 11.12
CA LEU A 429 -6.34 -1.32 10.31
C LEU A 429 -5.26 -2.04 11.12
N GLN A 430 -4.62 -1.33 12.05
CA GLN A 430 -3.51 -1.85 12.84
C GLN A 430 -3.86 -3.15 13.56
N ASP A 431 -5.07 -3.24 14.13
CA ASP A 431 -5.55 -4.43 14.83
C ASP A 431 -5.70 -5.62 13.88
N THR A 432 -6.23 -5.37 12.67
CA THR A 432 -6.35 -6.39 11.63
C THR A 432 -4.97 -6.87 11.18
N ILE A 433 -4.04 -5.96 10.89
CA ILE A 433 -2.69 -6.31 10.45
C ILE A 433 -1.92 -7.07 11.54
N TYR A 434 -2.05 -6.67 12.80
CA TYR A 434 -1.45 -7.37 13.93
C TYR A 434 -1.88 -8.85 13.98
N GLN A 435 -3.19 -9.12 13.84
CA GLN A 435 -3.71 -10.50 13.83
C GLN A 435 -3.26 -11.29 12.61
N LEU A 436 -3.27 -10.67 11.42
CA LEU A 436 -2.82 -11.32 10.19
C LEU A 436 -1.34 -11.72 10.29
N MET A 437 -0.47 -10.81 10.73
CA MET A 437 0.96 -11.07 10.88
C MET A 437 1.25 -12.02 12.04
N GLY A 438 0.48 -11.99 13.13
CA GLY A 438 0.57 -12.99 14.20
C GLY A 438 0.32 -14.41 13.69
N GLY A 439 -0.66 -14.59 12.78
CA GLY A 439 -0.91 -15.86 12.12
C GLY A 439 0.25 -16.32 11.23
N VAL A 440 0.82 -15.41 10.43
CA VAL A 440 1.99 -15.71 9.57
C VAL A 440 3.19 -16.10 10.43
N ARG A 441 3.51 -15.34 11.49
CA ARG A 441 4.60 -15.65 12.42
C ARG A 441 4.44 -17.01 13.09
N SER A 442 3.22 -17.32 13.52
CA SER A 442 2.91 -18.63 14.12
C SER A 442 3.15 -19.75 13.12
N GLY A 443 2.65 -19.61 11.89
CA GLY A 443 2.86 -20.60 10.83
C GLY A 443 4.34 -20.77 10.46
N MET A 444 5.12 -19.69 10.39
CA MET A 444 6.57 -19.74 10.16
C MET A 444 7.32 -20.46 11.29
N GLY A 445 6.87 -20.28 12.54
CA GLY A 445 7.40 -21.04 13.68
C GLY A 445 7.13 -22.55 13.55
N TYR A 446 5.94 -22.94 13.07
CA TYR A 446 5.61 -24.35 12.79
C TYR A 446 6.39 -24.95 11.62
N THR A 447 6.74 -24.14 10.61
CA THR A 447 7.51 -24.61 9.44
C THR A 447 9.02 -24.43 9.60
N GLY A 448 9.50 -24.00 10.76
CA GLY A 448 10.94 -23.78 10.99
C GLY A 448 11.55 -22.64 10.17
N SER A 449 10.72 -21.75 9.62
CA SER A 449 11.16 -20.74 8.65
C SER A 449 11.55 -19.44 9.35
N ARG A 450 12.86 -19.14 9.41
CA ARG A 450 13.37 -17.91 10.05
C ARG A 450 13.04 -16.61 9.31
N ASN A 451 12.82 -16.69 8.00
CA ASN A 451 12.46 -15.57 7.16
C ASN A 451 11.57 -16.04 6.00
N LEU A 452 11.04 -15.10 5.21
CA LEU A 452 10.14 -15.43 4.11
C LEU A 452 10.83 -16.17 2.94
N GLU A 453 12.15 -16.09 2.81
CA GLU A 453 12.90 -16.85 1.80
C GLU A 453 12.93 -18.34 2.17
N ALA A 454 13.32 -18.67 3.41
CA ALA A 454 13.26 -20.04 3.92
C ALA A 454 11.85 -20.62 3.80
N LEU A 455 10.81 -19.82 4.11
CA LEU A 455 9.41 -20.24 3.93
C LEU A 455 9.10 -20.64 2.48
N ARG A 456 9.56 -19.86 1.49
CA ARG A 456 9.32 -20.14 0.05
C ARG A 456 10.09 -21.35 -0.47
N GLU A 457 11.32 -21.53 0.00
CA GLU A 457 12.25 -22.51 -0.57
C GLU A 457 12.16 -23.87 0.14
N GLU A 458 11.73 -23.91 1.40
CA GLU A 458 11.82 -25.12 2.24
C GLU A 458 10.46 -25.69 2.66
N ALA A 459 9.44 -24.83 2.84
CA ALA A 459 8.15 -25.28 3.37
C ALA A 459 7.45 -26.28 2.43
N GLN A 460 6.84 -27.31 3.03
CA GLN A 460 6.14 -28.36 2.30
C GLN A 460 4.64 -28.29 2.55
N PHE A 461 3.87 -28.74 1.56
CA PHE A 461 2.42 -28.83 1.65
C PHE A 461 1.97 -30.29 1.70
N THR A 462 0.81 -30.52 2.32
CA THR A 462 0.04 -31.75 2.16
C THR A 462 -1.35 -31.41 1.60
N ARG A 463 -1.88 -32.29 0.73
CA ARG A 463 -3.21 -32.14 0.15
C ARG A 463 -4.26 -32.72 1.08
N MET A 464 -5.43 -32.10 1.14
CA MET A 464 -6.58 -32.59 1.86
C MET A 464 -7.84 -32.53 1.00
N GLY A 465 -8.80 -33.41 1.29
CA GLY A 465 -10.13 -33.35 0.71
C GLY A 465 -11.12 -32.58 1.59
N PRO A 466 -12.40 -32.50 1.20
CA PRO A 466 -13.44 -31.77 1.94
C PRO A 466 -13.60 -32.19 3.41
N ALA A 467 -13.39 -33.47 3.72
CA ALA A 467 -13.41 -33.95 5.10
C ALA A 467 -12.26 -33.38 5.94
N GLY A 468 -11.06 -33.27 5.36
CA GLY A 468 -9.92 -32.64 6.04
C GLY A 468 -10.12 -31.13 6.21
N LEU A 469 -10.79 -30.46 5.27
CA LEU A 469 -11.18 -29.06 5.44
C LEU A 469 -12.19 -28.91 6.60
N ALA A 470 -13.22 -29.77 6.66
CA ALA A 470 -14.18 -29.76 7.76
C ALA A 470 -13.50 -30.02 9.12
N GLU A 471 -12.53 -30.93 9.16
CA GLU A 471 -11.70 -31.20 10.36
C GLU A 471 -10.82 -29.99 10.74
N SER A 472 -10.30 -29.25 9.75
CA SER A 472 -9.42 -28.10 9.98
C SER A 472 -10.13 -26.91 10.64
N HIS A 473 -11.43 -26.75 10.39
CA HIS A 473 -12.25 -25.73 11.03
C HIS A 473 -12.78 -26.23 12.39
N PRO A 474 -13.08 -25.37 13.38
CA PRO A 474 -13.78 -25.78 14.59
C PRO A 474 -15.08 -26.49 14.23
N HIS A 475 -15.25 -27.71 14.74
CA HIS A 475 -16.39 -28.59 14.47
C HIS A 475 -16.92 -29.20 15.77
N ASP A 476 -18.16 -29.71 15.73
CA ASP A 476 -18.85 -30.37 16.85
C ASP A 476 -18.99 -29.55 18.14
N VAL A 477 -19.01 -28.20 18.02
CA VAL A 477 -19.22 -27.26 19.12
C VAL A 477 -20.07 -26.06 18.70
N GLN A 478 -20.73 -25.42 19.66
CA GLN A 478 -21.37 -24.12 19.45
C GLN A 478 -20.41 -22.99 19.81
N ILE A 479 -20.09 -22.12 18.85
CA ILE A 479 -19.21 -20.96 19.07
C ILE A 479 -19.96 -19.94 19.94
N THR A 480 -19.43 -19.68 21.14
CA THR A 480 -19.99 -18.70 22.08
C THR A 480 -19.38 -17.31 21.93
N LYS A 481 -18.13 -17.23 21.45
CA LYS A 481 -17.40 -15.99 21.19
C LYS A 481 -16.42 -16.19 20.05
N GLU A 482 -16.54 -15.37 19.01
CA GLU A 482 -15.61 -15.35 17.88
C GLU A 482 -14.30 -14.64 18.27
N SER A 483 -13.21 -15.05 17.59
CA SER A 483 -11.90 -14.42 17.75
C SER A 483 -11.61 -13.48 16.58
N PRO A 484 -10.82 -12.40 16.77
CA PRO A 484 -10.55 -11.43 15.70
C PRO A 484 -9.94 -12.03 14.42
N ASN A 485 -9.24 -13.16 14.54
CA ASN A 485 -8.55 -13.88 13.47
C ASN A 485 -9.40 -14.99 12.82
N TYR A 486 -10.61 -15.27 13.31
CA TYR A 486 -11.44 -16.36 12.82
C TYR A 486 -12.95 -16.06 12.95
N SER A 487 -13.62 -15.99 11.81
CA SER A 487 -15.08 -15.92 11.68
C SER A 487 -15.45 -16.76 10.44
N PHE A 488 -16.39 -17.69 10.59
CA PHE A 488 -16.78 -18.64 9.55
C PHE A 488 -18.27 -18.55 9.25
#